data_AF-A0A2D6F1A0-F1
#
_entry.id   AF-A0A2D6F1A0-F1
#
_cell.length_a   1.000
_cell.length_b   1.000
_cell.length_c   1.000
_cell.angle_alpha   90.00
_cell.angle_beta   90.00
_cell.angle_gamma   90.00
#
_symmetry.space_group_name_H-M   'P 1'
#
loop_
_entity.id
_entity.type
_entity.pdbx_description
1 polymer ?
#
loop_
_entity_poly.entity_id
_entity_poly.type
_entity_poly.pdbx_seq_one_letter_code
_entity_poly.pdbx_strand_id
1 'polypeptide(L)'
;MAKKRKSSATNSSSTLNKSADQVRRDFEIFAQGIDRLKSLQVELDTIDCTGFEKEEQQIRQKLKTVSEIPSIEIAIKSLKQKIGKKVTTHKRKRHHLHKDVHGLSASIERIQDELNIVTKRLASPCKQDQLKQIKTAISHLRDRLITEESALQNVSKATAGLVTKSQVRSLRTLIETLRDRIDDEHIELVRLAGKTATLGTRGQLQSLKEMIASLDETNKILIQKLNTEGITLKELTTSTKTLSTRSQLQSIKSDLKLQENTAQSKLQNLSKELINIKDQVTVEHSLLDSLTKLTNTLGTKEQAMSINNQLQTVKQLLDPPKGSVDSGIEMLIDTTTHPFLVAIKRALTDRINSKELQLSQTLREDLKNREQTFKKKNQALQDNFQKRKQKLELDSKKAYEKKLSTKLQKEVDQRFNELVKSEVVKRDEDLKNTFELTVDKKVKEILLVESKKQKDESHSEHEEFQKEKKAFFIKAKRIIQQEKKRIELHLSKEFEHKLHQQLKEQEVMFKAKKEALEHQMKKILTI
;
A
#
# COMPACT_ATOMS: atom_id res chain seq x y z
N MET A 1 34.39 -61.12 10.13
CA MET A 1 35.82 -60.76 10.33
C MET A 1 35.96 -60.01 11.66
N ALA A 2 36.46 -60.70 12.69
CA ALA A 2 36.57 -60.19 14.06
C ALA A 2 37.86 -59.37 14.25
N LYS A 3 37.74 -58.07 14.51
CA LYS A 3 38.88 -57.19 14.83
C LYS A 3 39.32 -57.39 16.29
N LYS A 4 40.44 -58.10 16.44
CA LYS A 4 41.24 -58.27 17.67
C LYS A 4 41.52 -56.89 18.30
N ARG A 5 40.94 -56.61 19.46
CA ARG A 5 41.27 -55.42 20.27
C ARG A 5 42.60 -55.68 20.97
N LYS A 6 43.63 -54.92 20.61
CA LYS A 6 44.97 -54.93 21.22
C LYS A 6 44.91 -53.96 22.40
N SER A 7 44.82 -54.49 23.63
CA SER A 7 44.88 -53.71 24.86
C SER A 7 46.32 -53.27 25.14
N SER A 8 46.61 -51.98 24.93
CA SER A 8 47.86 -51.35 25.34
C SER A 8 47.77 -50.95 26.82
N ALA A 9 48.03 -51.92 27.69
CA ALA A 9 48.37 -51.66 29.09
C ALA A 9 49.90 -51.54 29.15
N THR A 10 50.43 -50.33 29.33
CA THR A 10 51.81 -50.09 29.78
C THR A 10 52.01 -48.60 30.02
N ASN A 11 52.69 -48.28 31.13
CA ASN A 11 53.29 -46.98 31.50
C ASN A 11 52.50 -46.13 32.52
N SER A 12 52.41 -46.63 33.76
CA SER A 12 52.02 -45.80 34.92
C SER A 12 52.79 -46.17 36.20
N SER A 13 54.13 -46.28 36.15
CA SER A 13 54.92 -46.54 37.37
C SER A 13 56.30 -45.87 37.46
N SER A 14 56.63 -44.87 36.62
CA SER A 14 57.90 -44.13 36.71
C SER A 14 57.81 -42.80 37.47
N THR A 15 56.71 -42.53 38.18
CA THR A 15 56.38 -41.21 38.74
C THR A 15 57.19 -40.76 39.95
N LEU A 16 58.11 -41.57 40.48
CA LEU A 16 58.69 -41.29 41.82
C LEU A 16 60.09 -40.66 41.83
N ASN A 17 60.81 -40.55 40.70
CA ASN A 17 62.13 -39.92 40.67
C ASN A 17 62.29 -38.95 39.47
N LYS A 18 61.40 -37.97 39.31
CA LYS A 18 61.67 -36.85 38.39
C LYS A 18 62.74 -35.96 39.04
N SER A 19 63.82 -35.67 38.31
CA SER A 19 64.83 -34.71 38.78
C SER A 19 64.19 -33.33 38.99
N ALA A 20 64.72 -32.54 39.92
CA ALA A 20 64.21 -31.20 40.22
C ALA A 20 64.15 -30.32 38.96
N ASP A 21 65.10 -30.48 38.05
CA ASP A 21 65.13 -29.76 36.76
C ASP A 21 64.04 -30.19 35.79
N GLN A 22 63.60 -31.44 35.85
CA GLN A 22 62.47 -31.91 35.04
C GLN A 22 61.14 -31.39 35.59
N VAL A 23 61.01 -31.30 36.92
CA VAL A 23 59.84 -30.67 37.55
C VAL A 23 59.79 -29.17 37.23
N ARG A 24 60.92 -28.46 37.29
CA ARG A 24 61.02 -27.05 36.88
C ARG A 24 60.60 -26.85 35.42
N ARG A 25 61.09 -27.69 34.51
CA ARG A 25 60.69 -27.67 33.10
C ARG A 25 59.20 -27.96 32.91
N ASP A 26 58.64 -28.94 33.61
CA ASP A 26 57.21 -29.25 33.56
C ASP A 26 56.35 -28.05 34.02
N PHE A 27 56.78 -27.35 35.08
CA PHE A 27 56.12 -26.12 35.55
C PHE A 27 56.23 -24.96 34.56
N GLU A 28 57.38 -24.79 33.91
CA GLU A 28 57.59 -23.74 32.91
C GLU A 28 56.73 -23.99 31.67
N ILE A 29 56.69 -25.23 31.18
CA ILE A 29 55.81 -25.66 30.06
C ILE A 29 54.34 -25.43 30.44
N PHE A 30 53.96 -25.75 31.68
CA PHE A 30 52.60 -25.53 32.16
C PHE A 30 52.25 -24.03 32.25
N ALA A 31 53.16 -23.19 32.74
CA ALA A 31 52.99 -21.74 32.80
C ALA A 31 52.81 -21.14 31.40
N GLN A 32 53.67 -21.53 30.44
CA GLN A 32 53.53 -21.15 29.03
C GLN A 32 52.20 -21.61 28.44
N GLY A 33 51.75 -22.82 28.82
CA GLY A 33 50.44 -23.36 28.43
C GLY A 33 49.26 -22.53 28.93
N ILE A 34 49.32 -22.04 30.17
CA ILE A 34 48.28 -21.14 30.74
C ILE A 34 48.23 -19.81 29.98
N ASP A 35 49.39 -19.22 29.70
CA ASP A 35 49.43 -17.95 28.97
C ASP A 35 48.95 -18.12 27.53
N ARG A 36 49.27 -19.25 26.90
CA ARG A 36 48.71 -19.61 25.59
C ARG A 36 47.19 -19.78 25.63
N LEU A 37 46.64 -20.43 26.67
CA LEU A 37 45.18 -20.55 26.84
C LEU A 37 44.50 -19.19 26.99
N LYS A 38 45.07 -18.25 27.75
CA LYS A 38 44.54 -16.89 27.87
C LYS A 38 44.54 -16.17 26.51
N SER A 39 45.61 -16.31 25.74
CA SER A 39 45.68 -15.75 24.38
C SER A 39 44.60 -16.32 23.46
N LEU A 40 44.36 -17.64 23.50
CA LEU A 40 43.31 -18.29 22.69
C LEU A 40 41.90 -17.89 23.14
N GLN A 41 41.70 -17.64 24.43
CA GLN A 41 40.45 -17.11 24.95
C GLN A 41 40.16 -15.71 24.40
N VAL A 42 41.13 -14.80 24.44
CA VAL A 42 40.99 -13.45 23.85
C VAL A 42 40.74 -13.55 22.34
N GLU A 43 41.47 -14.42 21.64
CA GLU A 43 41.26 -14.67 20.21
C GLU A 43 39.83 -15.14 19.92
N LEU A 44 39.28 -16.06 20.73
CA LEU A 44 37.90 -16.52 20.58
C LEU A 44 36.89 -15.40 20.86
N ASP A 45 37.09 -14.59 21.90
CA ASP A 45 36.20 -13.49 22.28
C ASP A 45 36.17 -12.37 21.23
N THR A 46 37.23 -12.22 20.43
CA THR A 46 37.28 -11.24 19.33
C THR A 46 36.56 -11.68 18.05
N ILE A 47 36.28 -12.98 17.89
CA ILE A 47 35.63 -13.51 16.68
C ILE A 47 34.10 -13.36 16.81
N ASP A 48 33.46 -12.80 15.78
CA ASP A 48 31.99 -12.76 15.70
C ASP A 48 31.42 -14.18 15.46
N CYS A 49 30.99 -14.82 16.54
CA CYS A 49 30.47 -16.18 16.53
C CYS A 49 28.96 -16.27 16.22
N THR A 50 28.32 -15.18 15.74
CA THR A 50 26.87 -15.17 15.51
C THR A 50 26.43 -16.24 14.48
N GLY A 51 25.64 -17.22 14.93
CA GLY A 51 25.20 -18.38 14.18
C GLY A 51 26.14 -19.60 14.20
N PHE A 52 27.16 -19.60 15.05
CA PHE A 52 28.07 -20.73 15.32
C PHE A 52 28.24 -20.98 16.84
N GLU A 53 27.19 -20.71 17.63
CA GLU A 53 27.23 -20.70 19.10
C GLU A 53 27.60 -22.06 19.70
N LYS A 54 27.23 -23.16 19.01
CA LYS A 54 27.55 -24.52 19.46
C LYS A 54 29.04 -24.82 19.39
N GLU A 55 29.71 -24.40 18.31
CA GLU A 55 31.16 -24.59 18.15
C GLU A 55 31.92 -23.71 19.13
N GLU A 56 31.49 -22.46 19.32
CA GLU A 56 32.05 -21.56 20.33
C GLU A 56 31.98 -22.18 21.73
N GLN A 57 30.81 -22.71 22.14
CA GLN A 57 30.64 -23.36 23.44
C GLN A 57 31.55 -24.58 23.62
N GLN A 58 31.71 -25.41 22.58
CA GLN A 58 32.62 -26.56 22.62
C GLN A 58 34.08 -26.12 22.81
N ILE A 59 34.50 -25.05 22.15
CA ILE A 59 35.85 -24.48 22.32
C ILE A 59 36.01 -23.92 23.74
N ARG A 60 35.01 -23.20 24.27
CA ARG A 60 35.02 -22.66 25.64
C ARG A 60 35.09 -23.73 26.72
N GLN A 61 34.48 -24.89 26.50
CA GLN A 61 34.59 -26.02 27.44
C GLN A 61 36.01 -26.60 27.48
N LYS A 62 36.68 -26.68 26.33
CA LYS A 62 38.06 -27.19 26.21
C LYS A 62 39.12 -26.23 26.75
N LEU A 63 38.87 -24.92 26.73
CA LEU A 63 39.78 -23.87 27.26
C LEU A 63 40.16 -24.04 28.75
N LYS A 64 39.55 -24.98 29.48
CA LYS A 64 39.88 -25.28 30.89
C LYS A 64 41.10 -26.19 31.06
N THR A 65 41.56 -26.88 30.01
CA THR A 65 42.58 -27.92 30.11
C THR A 65 43.79 -27.62 29.23
N VAL A 66 44.99 -27.56 29.82
CA VAL A 66 46.25 -27.24 29.09
C VAL A 66 46.61 -28.28 28.04
N SER A 67 46.31 -29.56 28.26
CA SER A 67 46.60 -30.63 27.28
C SER A 67 45.76 -30.54 25.99
N GLU A 68 44.68 -29.76 25.98
CA GLU A 68 43.77 -29.62 24.84
C GLU A 68 44.14 -28.46 23.89
N ILE A 69 45.20 -27.68 24.19
CA ILE A 69 45.63 -26.52 23.40
C ILE A 69 45.69 -26.82 21.88
N PRO A 70 46.32 -27.92 21.42
CA PRO A 70 46.38 -28.20 19.98
C PRO A 70 45.00 -28.42 19.35
N SER A 71 44.07 -29.05 20.08
CA SER A 71 42.69 -29.26 19.61
C SER A 71 41.92 -27.94 19.51
N ILE A 72 42.13 -27.05 20.48
CA ILE A 72 41.50 -25.72 20.54
C ILE A 72 41.97 -24.85 19.37
N GLU A 73 43.27 -24.83 19.08
CA GLU A 73 43.85 -24.06 17.96
C GLU A 73 43.26 -24.50 16.61
N ILE A 74 43.14 -25.81 16.38
CA ILE A 74 42.51 -26.37 15.18
C ILE A 74 41.03 -25.95 15.10
N ALA A 75 40.31 -26.00 16.22
CA ALA A 75 38.90 -25.64 16.28
C ALA A 75 38.67 -24.14 16.00
N ILE A 76 39.47 -23.24 16.58
CA ILE A 76 39.41 -21.80 16.32
C ILE A 76 39.71 -21.50 14.85
N LYS A 77 40.74 -22.14 14.28
CA LYS A 77 41.09 -21.98 12.86
C LYS A 77 39.96 -22.43 11.93
N SER A 78 39.33 -23.57 12.24
CA SER A 78 38.18 -24.10 11.51
C SER A 78 36.97 -23.17 11.61
N LEU A 79 36.69 -22.61 12.79
CA LEU A 79 35.62 -21.65 13.03
C LEU A 79 35.82 -20.37 12.21
N LYS A 80 37.03 -19.78 12.23
CA LYS A 80 37.39 -18.62 11.39
C LYS A 80 37.15 -18.90 9.90
N GLN A 81 37.51 -20.10 9.43
CA GLN A 81 37.30 -20.50 8.04
C GLN A 81 35.81 -20.63 7.67
N LYS A 82 34.99 -21.19 8.57
CA LYS A 82 33.53 -21.29 8.39
C LYS A 82 32.85 -19.92 8.32
N ILE A 83 33.21 -19.01 9.23
CA ILE A 83 32.71 -17.64 9.24
C ILE A 83 33.10 -16.91 7.95
N GLY A 84 34.37 -17.00 7.53
CA GLY A 84 34.85 -16.39 6.28
C GLY A 84 34.13 -16.91 5.02
N LYS A 85 33.81 -18.20 4.96
CA LYS A 85 33.03 -18.80 3.85
C LYS A 85 31.58 -18.31 3.82
N LYS A 86 30.93 -18.13 4.98
CA LYS A 86 29.57 -17.58 5.07
C LYS A 86 29.51 -16.15 4.51
N VAL A 87 30.50 -15.32 4.80
CA VAL A 87 30.58 -13.93 4.31
C VAL A 87 30.82 -13.86 2.79
N THR A 88 31.59 -14.78 2.20
CA THR A 88 31.87 -14.75 0.75
C THR A 88 30.72 -15.27 -0.12
N THR A 89 29.88 -16.18 0.39
CA THR A 89 28.68 -16.64 -0.36
C THR A 89 27.64 -15.54 -0.57
N HIS A 90 27.60 -14.51 0.27
CA HIS A 90 26.74 -13.34 0.06
C HIS A 90 27.24 -12.40 -1.05
N LYS A 91 28.56 -12.36 -1.33
CA LYS A 91 29.10 -11.56 -2.45
C LYS A 91 28.72 -12.12 -3.82
N ARG A 92 28.56 -13.44 -3.96
CA ARG A 92 28.09 -14.06 -5.22
C ARG A 92 26.60 -13.79 -5.51
N LYS A 93 25.75 -13.70 -4.47
CA LYS A 93 24.34 -13.31 -4.65
C LYS A 93 24.16 -11.85 -5.07
N ARG A 94 25.06 -10.95 -4.66
CA ARG A 94 25.05 -9.55 -5.16
C ARG A 94 25.38 -9.44 -6.64
N HIS A 95 26.24 -10.32 -7.17
CA HIS A 95 26.56 -10.30 -8.60
C HIS A 95 25.40 -10.79 -9.48
N HIS A 96 24.61 -11.75 -8.98
CA HIS A 96 23.35 -12.13 -9.62
C HIS A 96 22.29 -11.05 -9.50
N LEU A 97 22.10 -10.47 -8.32
CA LEU A 97 21.17 -9.34 -8.14
C LEU A 97 21.54 -8.14 -9.00
N HIS A 98 22.83 -7.84 -9.20
CA HIS A 98 23.24 -6.74 -10.08
C HIS A 98 22.96 -7.06 -11.55
N LYS A 99 23.13 -8.32 -11.97
CA LYS A 99 22.80 -8.79 -13.33
C LYS A 99 21.28 -8.81 -13.55
N ASP A 100 20.52 -9.19 -12.54
CA ASP A 100 19.05 -9.21 -12.56
C ASP A 100 18.51 -7.78 -12.52
N VAL A 101 19.10 -6.86 -11.75
CA VAL A 101 18.76 -5.43 -11.76
C VAL A 101 19.10 -4.80 -13.10
N HIS A 102 20.22 -5.15 -13.72
CA HIS A 102 20.57 -4.63 -15.04
C HIS A 102 19.64 -5.21 -16.14
N GLY A 103 19.27 -6.48 -16.02
CA GLY A 103 18.27 -7.12 -16.87
C GLY A 103 16.87 -6.53 -16.71
N LEU A 104 16.44 -6.24 -15.48
CA LEU A 104 15.18 -5.56 -15.18
C LEU A 104 15.19 -4.13 -15.71
N SER A 105 16.31 -3.40 -15.61
CA SER A 105 16.46 -2.06 -16.20
C SER A 105 16.28 -2.11 -17.72
N ALA A 106 16.89 -3.08 -18.40
CA ALA A 106 16.71 -3.26 -19.84
C ALA A 106 15.28 -3.70 -20.21
N SER A 107 14.62 -4.50 -19.36
CA SER A 107 13.20 -4.85 -19.54
C SER A 107 12.27 -3.65 -19.35
N ILE A 108 12.56 -2.76 -18.39
CA ILE A 108 11.81 -1.53 -18.18
C ILE A 108 11.92 -0.61 -19.39
N GLU A 109 13.12 -0.46 -19.94
CA GLU A 109 13.37 0.36 -21.14
C GLU A 109 12.60 -0.19 -22.36
N ARG A 110 12.60 -1.51 -22.57
CA ARG A 110 11.76 -2.15 -23.61
C ARG A 110 10.28 -1.93 -23.39
N ILE A 111 9.79 -2.02 -22.15
CA ILE A 111 8.38 -1.78 -21.82
C ILE A 111 8.02 -0.30 -22.07
N GLN A 112 8.92 0.63 -21.79
CA GLN A 112 8.74 2.05 -22.08
C GLN A 112 8.70 2.32 -23.58
N ASP A 113 9.56 1.67 -24.37
CA ASP A 113 9.53 1.75 -25.83
C ASP A 113 8.25 1.14 -26.42
N GLU A 114 7.80 -0.01 -25.90
CA GLU A 114 6.53 -0.63 -26.28
C GLU A 114 5.34 0.28 -25.91
N LEU A 115 5.34 0.89 -24.73
CA LEU A 115 4.35 1.88 -24.32
C LEU A 115 4.34 3.09 -25.24
N ASN A 116 5.51 3.59 -25.64
CA ASN A 116 5.63 4.70 -26.59
C ASN A 116 5.11 4.31 -27.98
N ILE A 117 5.37 3.09 -28.45
CA ILE A 117 4.84 2.57 -29.71
C ILE A 117 3.31 2.41 -29.63
N VAL A 118 2.78 1.88 -28.52
CA VAL A 118 1.33 1.73 -28.31
C VAL A 118 0.65 3.09 -28.23
N THR A 119 1.25 4.06 -27.53
CA THR A 119 0.77 5.44 -27.43
C THR A 119 0.76 6.12 -28.80
N LYS A 120 1.82 5.96 -29.60
CA LYS A 120 1.88 6.42 -31.00
C LYS A 120 0.85 5.71 -31.90
N ARG A 121 0.58 4.42 -31.67
CA ARG A 121 -0.44 3.66 -32.40
C ARG A 121 -1.88 4.02 -32.00
N LEU A 122 -2.10 4.47 -30.77
CA LEU A 122 -3.38 5.01 -30.29
C LEU A 122 -3.61 6.46 -30.75
N ALA A 123 -2.53 7.19 -31.05
CA ALA A 123 -2.58 8.49 -31.71
C ALA A 123 -2.86 8.42 -33.22
N SER A 124 -3.08 7.22 -33.79
CA SER A 124 -3.45 7.12 -35.20
C SER A 124 -4.88 7.65 -35.41
N PRO A 125 -5.12 8.48 -36.45
CA PRO A 125 -6.42 9.14 -36.67
C PRO A 125 -7.60 8.16 -36.71
N CYS A 126 -7.37 6.97 -37.29
CA CYS A 126 -8.40 5.93 -37.42
C CYS A 126 -8.89 5.38 -36.07
N LYS A 127 -8.02 5.29 -35.05
CA LYS A 127 -8.43 4.84 -33.71
C LYS A 127 -9.04 5.97 -32.88
N GLN A 128 -8.67 7.22 -33.13
CA GLN A 128 -9.36 8.37 -32.54
C GLN A 128 -10.81 8.46 -33.01
N ASP A 129 -11.11 8.14 -34.26
CA ASP A 129 -12.48 8.15 -34.76
C ASP A 129 -13.32 7.01 -34.20
N GLN A 130 -12.73 5.82 -33.99
CA GLN A 130 -13.38 4.74 -33.25
C GLN A 130 -13.64 5.13 -31.78
N LEU A 131 -12.69 5.79 -31.14
CA LEU A 131 -12.86 6.29 -29.77
C LEU A 131 -13.94 7.39 -29.70
N LYS A 132 -14.01 8.28 -30.70
CA LYS A 132 -15.08 9.27 -30.84
C LYS A 132 -16.43 8.59 -31.02
N GLN A 133 -16.55 7.60 -31.91
CA GLN A 133 -17.79 6.83 -32.12
C GLN A 133 -18.25 6.12 -30.84
N ILE A 134 -17.32 5.51 -30.09
CA ILE A 134 -17.63 4.89 -28.79
C ILE A 134 -18.07 5.94 -27.77
N LYS A 135 -17.40 7.09 -27.69
CA LYS A 135 -17.81 8.20 -26.80
C LYS A 135 -19.20 8.73 -27.15
N THR A 136 -19.51 8.89 -28.43
CA THR A 136 -20.84 9.30 -28.91
C THR A 136 -21.90 8.25 -28.57
N ALA A 137 -21.60 6.96 -28.75
CA ALA A 137 -22.50 5.88 -28.37
C ALA A 137 -22.78 5.84 -26.86
N ILE A 138 -21.75 6.03 -26.02
CA ILE A 138 -21.90 6.13 -24.56
C ILE A 138 -22.77 7.34 -24.18
N SER A 139 -22.59 8.49 -24.85
CA SER A 139 -23.41 9.68 -24.61
C SER A 139 -24.89 9.40 -24.90
N HIS A 140 -25.21 8.80 -26.06
CA HIS A 140 -26.58 8.46 -26.41
C HIS A 140 -27.22 7.47 -25.43
N LEU A 141 -26.46 6.51 -24.88
CA LEU A 141 -26.97 5.59 -23.87
C LEU A 141 -27.30 6.31 -22.55
N ARG A 142 -26.48 7.28 -22.13
CA ARG A 142 -26.77 8.12 -20.95
C ARG A 142 -28.02 8.96 -21.14
N ASP A 143 -28.18 9.59 -22.31
CA ASP A 143 -29.35 10.41 -22.61
C ASP A 143 -30.65 9.58 -22.62
N ARG A 144 -30.60 8.35 -23.19
CA ARG A 144 -31.73 7.41 -23.12
C ARG A 144 -32.04 7.00 -21.68
N LEU A 145 -31.03 6.72 -20.86
CA LEU A 145 -31.23 6.32 -19.47
C LEU A 145 -31.87 7.45 -18.64
N ILE A 146 -31.42 8.69 -18.83
CA ILE A 146 -32.03 9.87 -18.20
C ILE A 146 -33.49 10.03 -18.66
N THR A 147 -33.76 9.83 -19.96
CA THR A 147 -35.12 9.91 -20.51
C THR A 147 -36.03 8.85 -19.90
N GLU A 148 -35.57 7.60 -19.80
CA GLU A 148 -36.31 6.51 -19.16
C GLU A 148 -36.52 6.73 -17.66
N GLU A 149 -35.51 7.24 -16.95
CA GLU A 149 -35.62 7.59 -15.52
C GLU A 149 -36.67 8.69 -15.31
N SER A 150 -36.70 9.70 -16.19
CA SER A 150 -37.72 10.75 -16.17
C SER A 150 -39.12 10.21 -16.49
N ALA A 151 -39.24 9.26 -17.43
CA ALA A 151 -40.51 8.61 -17.77
C ALA A 151 -41.03 7.76 -16.59
N LEU A 152 -40.15 7.00 -15.93
CA LEU A 152 -40.48 6.23 -14.72
C LEU A 152 -40.91 7.14 -13.56
N GLN A 153 -40.26 8.30 -13.41
CA GLN A 153 -40.64 9.27 -12.39
C GLN A 153 -42.02 9.88 -12.68
N ASN A 154 -42.35 10.13 -13.95
CA ASN A 154 -43.67 10.59 -14.37
C ASN A 154 -44.74 9.50 -14.20
N VAL A 155 -44.43 8.24 -14.52
CA VAL A 155 -45.32 7.10 -14.22
C VAL A 155 -45.52 6.95 -12.72
N SER A 156 -44.48 7.11 -11.89
CA SER A 156 -44.59 7.10 -10.43
C SER A 156 -45.47 8.23 -9.89
N LYS A 157 -45.45 9.42 -10.52
CA LYS A 157 -46.35 10.53 -10.16
C LYS A 157 -47.79 10.26 -10.59
N ALA A 158 -48.00 9.71 -11.79
CA ALA A 158 -49.33 9.37 -12.31
C ALA A 158 -49.97 8.18 -11.58
N THR A 159 -49.17 7.26 -11.04
CA THR A 159 -49.62 6.05 -10.32
C THR A 159 -49.62 6.19 -8.80
N ALA A 160 -49.42 7.41 -8.27
CA ALA A 160 -49.31 7.73 -6.84
C ALA A 160 -50.57 7.42 -5.98
N GLY A 161 -51.58 6.74 -6.52
CA GLY A 161 -52.72 6.18 -5.80
C GLY A 161 -52.96 4.67 -5.98
N LEU A 162 -52.24 3.99 -6.88
CA LEU A 162 -52.55 2.60 -7.30
C LEU A 162 -51.41 1.59 -7.10
N VAL A 163 -50.18 2.04 -6.84
CA VAL A 163 -49.01 1.16 -6.70
C VAL A 163 -48.58 1.09 -5.23
N THR A 164 -48.50 -0.13 -4.69
CA THR A 164 -48.10 -0.37 -3.30
C THR A 164 -46.65 0.06 -3.07
N LYS A 165 -46.33 0.63 -1.90
CA LYS A 165 -44.95 1.04 -1.53
C LYS A 165 -43.92 -0.09 -1.72
N SER A 166 -44.34 -1.35 -1.63
CA SER A 166 -43.50 -2.52 -1.91
C SER A 166 -43.10 -2.67 -3.38
N GLN A 167 -44.01 -2.41 -4.33
CA GLN A 167 -43.71 -2.48 -5.76
C GLN A 167 -42.73 -1.38 -6.20
N VAL A 168 -42.86 -0.17 -5.64
CA VAL A 168 -41.90 0.93 -5.88
C VAL A 168 -40.52 0.58 -5.33
N ARG A 169 -40.43 -0.05 -4.16
CA ARG A 169 -39.14 -0.54 -3.62
C ARG A 169 -38.52 -1.61 -4.51
N SER A 170 -39.30 -2.58 -4.98
CA SER A 170 -38.81 -3.65 -5.86
C SER A 170 -38.29 -3.11 -7.20
N LEU A 171 -38.98 -2.13 -7.79
CA LEU A 171 -38.52 -1.46 -9.01
C LEU A 171 -37.26 -0.65 -8.78
N ARG A 172 -37.18 0.09 -7.66
CA ARG A 172 -35.95 0.83 -7.31
C ARG A 172 -34.76 -0.11 -7.13
N THR A 173 -34.93 -1.25 -6.46
CA THR A 173 -33.85 -2.24 -6.34
C THR A 173 -33.47 -2.85 -7.69
N LEU A 174 -34.42 -3.06 -8.60
CA LEU A 174 -34.13 -3.56 -9.95
C LEU A 174 -33.29 -2.54 -10.75
N ILE A 175 -33.66 -1.27 -10.68
CA ILE A 175 -32.92 -0.17 -11.35
C ILE A 175 -31.50 -0.07 -10.80
N GLU A 176 -31.31 -0.14 -9.48
CA GLU A 176 -29.98 -0.13 -8.86
C GLU A 176 -29.14 -1.32 -9.34
N THR A 177 -29.70 -2.53 -9.36
CA THR A 177 -28.98 -3.72 -9.84
C THR A 177 -28.64 -3.67 -11.33
N LEU A 178 -29.45 -2.99 -12.15
CA LEU A 178 -29.14 -2.79 -13.57
C LEU A 178 -28.02 -1.75 -13.74
N ARG A 179 -28.02 -0.69 -12.92
CA ARG A 179 -26.96 0.33 -12.91
C ARG A 179 -25.61 -0.29 -12.54
N ASP A 180 -25.57 -1.08 -11.45
CA ASP A 180 -24.36 -1.78 -11.02
C ASP A 180 -23.82 -2.72 -12.12
N ARG A 181 -24.72 -3.45 -12.80
CA ARG A 181 -24.35 -4.37 -13.87
C ARG A 181 -23.78 -3.66 -15.11
N ILE A 182 -24.33 -2.49 -15.46
CA ILE A 182 -23.80 -1.66 -16.56
C ILE A 182 -22.39 -1.16 -16.23
N ASP A 183 -22.15 -0.76 -14.97
CA ASP A 183 -20.84 -0.29 -14.53
C ASP A 183 -19.81 -1.44 -14.53
N ASP A 184 -20.19 -2.64 -14.07
CA ASP A 184 -19.35 -3.84 -14.13
C ASP A 184 -19.00 -4.24 -15.58
N GLU A 185 -19.98 -4.21 -16.48
CA GLU A 185 -19.78 -4.48 -17.91
C GLU A 185 -18.89 -3.40 -18.57
N HIS A 186 -19.00 -2.14 -18.15
CA HIS A 186 -18.12 -1.06 -18.59
C HIS A 186 -16.66 -1.30 -18.15
N ILE A 187 -16.46 -1.73 -16.89
CA ILE A 187 -15.13 -2.07 -16.35
C ILE A 187 -14.52 -3.26 -17.11
N GLU A 188 -15.29 -4.31 -17.38
CA GLU A 188 -14.84 -5.45 -18.18
C GLU A 188 -14.50 -5.05 -19.62
N LEU A 189 -15.32 -4.20 -20.26
CA LEU A 189 -15.04 -3.70 -21.61
C LEU A 189 -13.75 -2.86 -21.66
N VAL A 190 -13.51 -2.00 -20.68
CA VAL A 190 -12.25 -1.23 -20.55
C VAL A 190 -11.06 -2.17 -20.32
N ARG A 191 -11.23 -3.20 -19.48
CA ARG A 191 -10.21 -4.21 -19.21
C ARG A 191 -9.88 -5.06 -20.45
N LEU A 192 -10.89 -5.47 -21.22
CA LEU A 192 -10.74 -6.23 -22.46
C LEU A 192 -10.16 -5.38 -23.60
N ALA A 193 -10.52 -4.10 -23.67
CA ALA A 193 -9.89 -3.14 -24.58
C ALA A 193 -8.40 -2.94 -24.25
N GLY A 194 -8.02 -2.98 -22.97
CA GLY A 194 -6.61 -2.97 -22.55
C GLY A 194 -5.86 -4.25 -22.91
N LYS A 195 -6.51 -5.42 -22.87
CA LYS A 195 -5.89 -6.73 -23.18
C LYS A 195 -5.81 -7.06 -24.67
N THR A 196 -6.70 -6.53 -25.50
CA THR A 196 -6.71 -6.78 -26.96
C THR A 196 -5.66 -5.99 -27.74
N ALA A 197 -4.92 -5.08 -27.09
CA ALA A 197 -3.80 -4.36 -27.70
C ALA A 197 -2.55 -5.22 -27.91
N THR A 198 -2.43 -6.39 -27.26
CA THR A 198 -1.18 -7.19 -27.28
C THR A 198 -1.29 -8.59 -27.89
N LEU A 199 -2.48 -9.09 -28.26
CA LEU A 199 -2.61 -10.41 -28.89
C LEU A 199 -3.62 -10.37 -30.04
N GLY A 200 -3.16 -10.70 -31.24
CA GLY A 200 -4.00 -10.78 -32.43
C GLY A 200 -5.02 -11.91 -32.32
N THR A 201 -6.27 -11.56 -32.07
CA THR A 201 -7.39 -12.52 -32.06
C THR A 201 -8.65 -11.89 -32.65
N ARG A 202 -8.68 -11.81 -33.98
CA ARG A 202 -9.90 -11.53 -34.77
C ARG A 202 -11.06 -12.45 -34.38
N GLY A 203 -10.78 -13.66 -33.90
CA GLY A 203 -11.77 -14.62 -33.39
C GLY A 203 -12.39 -14.27 -32.04
N GLN A 204 -11.66 -13.61 -31.13
CA GLN A 204 -12.24 -13.21 -29.83
C GLN A 204 -13.17 -12.00 -30.00
N LEU A 205 -12.83 -11.10 -30.92
CA LEU A 205 -13.67 -9.94 -31.24
C LEU A 205 -14.96 -10.36 -31.98
N GLN A 206 -14.89 -11.44 -32.77
CA GLN A 206 -16.06 -12.06 -33.40
C GLN A 206 -16.97 -12.74 -32.36
N SER A 207 -16.41 -13.51 -31.43
CA SER A 207 -17.17 -14.11 -30.33
C SER A 207 -17.86 -13.07 -29.44
N LEU A 208 -17.21 -11.91 -29.21
CA LEU A 208 -17.80 -10.81 -28.44
C LEU A 208 -18.92 -10.09 -29.20
N LYS A 209 -18.78 -9.94 -30.54
CA LYS A 209 -19.87 -9.43 -31.39
C LYS A 209 -21.08 -10.36 -31.43
N GLU A 210 -20.85 -11.67 -31.48
CA GLU A 210 -21.92 -12.68 -31.43
C GLU A 210 -22.64 -12.68 -30.07
N MET A 211 -21.89 -12.48 -28.98
CA MET A 211 -22.46 -12.37 -27.63
C MET A 211 -23.32 -11.10 -27.46
N ILE A 212 -22.86 -9.95 -27.98
CA ILE A 212 -23.63 -8.70 -27.99
C ILE A 212 -24.89 -8.86 -28.85
N ALA A 213 -24.78 -9.45 -30.04
CA ALA A 213 -25.93 -9.69 -30.90
C ALA A 213 -26.98 -10.63 -30.24
N SER A 214 -26.53 -11.63 -29.48
CA SER A 214 -27.41 -12.51 -28.71
C SER A 214 -28.11 -11.77 -27.55
N LEU A 215 -27.41 -10.83 -26.88
CA LEU A 215 -27.99 -9.99 -25.83
C LEU A 215 -29.02 -9.00 -26.38
N ASP A 216 -28.75 -8.39 -27.53
CA ASP A 216 -29.72 -7.50 -28.18
C ASP A 216 -30.97 -8.25 -28.64
N GLU A 217 -30.81 -9.47 -29.16
CA GLU A 217 -31.94 -10.30 -29.57
C GLU A 217 -32.78 -10.75 -28.37
N THR A 218 -32.14 -11.13 -27.25
CA THR A 218 -32.87 -11.47 -26.01
C THR A 218 -33.60 -10.27 -25.43
N ASN A 219 -33.01 -9.07 -25.47
CA ASN A 219 -33.69 -7.83 -25.08
C ASN A 219 -34.87 -7.49 -25.99
N LYS A 220 -34.73 -7.66 -27.31
CA LYS A 220 -35.85 -7.48 -28.25
C LYS A 220 -36.99 -8.45 -27.95
N ILE A 221 -36.69 -9.72 -27.70
CA ILE A 221 -37.70 -10.73 -27.34
C ILE A 221 -38.38 -10.35 -26.01
N LEU A 222 -37.64 -9.85 -25.03
CA LEU A 222 -38.18 -9.42 -23.74
C LEU A 222 -39.11 -8.21 -23.87
N ILE A 223 -38.71 -7.21 -24.67
CA ILE A 223 -39.54 -6.03 -24.97
C ILE A 223 -40.77 -6.43 -25.77
N GLN A 224 -40.63 -7.32 -26.76
CA GLN A 224 -41.74 -7.81 -27.56
C GLN A 224 -42.75 -8.55 -26.69
N LYS A 225 -42.29 -9.46 -25.80
CA LYS A 225 -43.16 -10.17 -24.85
C LYS A 225 -43.83 -9.25 -23.83
N LEU A 226 -43.12 -8.22 -23.35
CA LEU A 226 -43.69 -7.20 -22.47
C LEU A 226 -44.82 -6.42 -23.16
N ASN A 227 -44.68 -6.15 -24.46
CA ASN A 227 -45.66 -5.40 -25.24
C ASN A 227 -46.83 -6.27 -25.73
N THR A 228 -46.64 -7.57 -25.99
CA THR A 228 -47.69 -8.42 -26.58
C THR A 228 -48.47 -9.25 -25.57
N GLU A 229 -47.87 -9.64 -24.44
CA GLU A 229 -48.46 -10.69 -23.57
C GLU A 229 -48.91 -10.20 -22.19
N GLY A 230 -48.71 -8.92 -21.82
CA GLY A 230 -49.21 -8.40 -20.54
C GLY A 230 -48.75 -9.25 -19.34
N ILE A 231 -47.51 -9.73 -19.39
CA ILE A 231 -46.98 -10.70 -18.43
C ILE A 231 -46.88 -10.07 -17.05
N THR A 232 -47.56 -10.66 -16.07
CA THR A 232 -47.46 -10.22 -14.67
C THR A 232 -46.06 -10.53 -14.11
N LEU A 233 -45.54 -9.61 -13.29
CA LEU A 233 -44.19 -9.63 -12.69
C LEU A 233 -43.77 -10.97 -12.03
N LYS A 234 -44.74 -11.84 -11.71
CA LYS A 234 -44.51 -13.17 -11.14
C LYS A 234 -43.87 -14.15 -12.13
N GLU A 235 -44.19 -14.07 -13.41
CA GLU A 235 -43.62 -14.98 -14.43
C GLU A 235 -42.20 -14.56 -14.86
N LEU A 236 -41.86 -13.27 -14.77
CA LEU A 236 -40.49 -12.79 -15.00
C LEU A 236 -39.50 -13.29 -13.93
N THR A 237 -39.98 -13.53 -12.71
CA THR A 237 -39.16 -14.05 -11.60
C THR A 237 -38.95 -15.56 -11.62
N THR A 238 -39.73 -16.32 -12.38
CA THR A 238 -39.53 -17.77 -12.53
C THR A 238 -38.53 -18.09 -13.64
N SER A 239 -38.49 -17.32 -14.74
CA SER A 239 -37.50 -17.51 -15.81
C SER A 239 -36.07 -17.04 -15.46
N THR A 240 -35.90 -16.11 -14.51
CA THR A 240 -34.58 -15.68 -14.02
C THR A 240 -33.96 -16.63 -12.98
N LYS A 241 -34.74 -17.55 -12.41
CA LYS A 241 -34.27 -18.54 -11.43
C LYS A 241 -33.57 -19.76 -12.04
N THR A 242 -33.65 -19.97 -13.36
CA THR A 242 -33.05 -21.13 -14.04
C THR A 242 -31.65 -20.87 -14.61
N LEU A 243 -31.09 -19.66 -14.44
CA LEU A 243 -29.72 -19.36 -14.84
C LEU A 243 -28.72 -19.84 -13.78
N SER A 244 -27.97 -20.86 -14.19
CA SER A 244 -26.88 -21.65 -13.57
C SER A 244 -25.91 -20.98 -12.57
N THR A 245 -25.93 -19.65 -12.40
CA THR A 245 -24.98 -18.92 -11.54
C THR A 245 -25.39 -18.83 -10.07
N ARG A 246 -26.66 -19.11 -9.73
CA ARG A 246 -27.17 -18.99 -8.35
C ARG A 246 -26.63 -20.08 -7.40
N SER A 247 -26.39 -21.30 -7.88
CA SER A 247 -25.86 -22.40 -7.06
C SER A 247 -24.40 -22.14 -6.67
N GLN A 248 -23.60 -21.59 -7.58
CA GLN A 248 -22.19 -21.25 -7.33
C GLN A 248 -22.05 -20.10 -6.33
N LEU A 249 -22.88 -19.06 -6.45
CA LEU A 249 -22.93 -17.96 -5.49
C LEU A 249 -23.38 -18.40 -4.09
N GLN A 250 -24.30 -19.36 -4.01
CA GLN A 250 -24.79 -19.88 -2.73
C GLN A 250 -23.72 -20.72 -2.02
N SER A 251 -22.89 -21.46 -2.77
CA SER A 251 -21.71 -22.17 -2.25
C SER A 251 -20.64 -21.22 -1.70
N ILE A 252 -20.31 -20.15 -2.45
CA ILE A 252 -19.32 -19.17 -2.00
C ILE A 252 -19.80 -18.45 -0.73
N LYS A 253 -21.11 -18.17 -0.64
CA LYS A 253 -21.71 -17.54 0.54
C LYS A 253 -21.67 -18.43 1.78
N SER A 254 -21.84 -19.75 1.65
CA SER A 254 -21.68 -20.67 2.78
C SER A 254 -20.24 -20.78 3.25
N ASP A 255 -19.27 -20.76 2.33
CA ASP A 255 -17.85 -20.89 2.65
C ASP A 255 -17.33 -19.65 3.40
N LEU A 256 -17.73 -18.45 2.97
CA LEU A 256 -17.40 -17.21 3.66
C LEU A 256 -17.99 -17.15 5.08
N LYS A 257 -19.24 -17.62 5.25
CA LYS A 257 -19.88 -17.67 6.57
C LYS A 257 -19.20 -18.67 7.51
N LEU A 258 -18.69 -19.78 6.98
CA LEU A 258 -17.91 -20.74 7.76
C LEU A 258 -16.54 -20.15 8.20
N GLN A 259 -15.87 -19.40 7.32
CA GLN A 259 -14.62 -18.72 7.66
C GLN A 259 -14.82 -17.64 8.73
N GLU A 260 -15.89 -16.86 8.64
CA GLU A 260 -16.25 -15.83 9.62
C GLU A 260 -16.49 -16.45 11.01
N ASN A 261 -17.28 -17.52 11.09
CA ASN A 261 -17.54 -18.23 12.34
C ASN A 261 -16.25 -18.83 12.94
N THR A 262 -15.34 -19.32 12.10
CA THR A 262 -14.04 -19.86 12.54
C THR A 262 -13.15 -18.75 13.11
N ALA A 263 -13.15 -17.57 12.49
CA ALA A 263 -12.40 -16.42 12.98
C ALA A 263 -12.96 -15.88 14.31
N GLN A 264 -14.29 -15.81 14.45
CA GLN A 264 -14.95 -15.39 15.69
C GLN A 264 -14.66 -16.35 16.85
N SER A 265 -14.68 -17.66 16.62
CA SER A 265 -14.32 -18.67 17.63
C SER A 265 -12.87 -18.52 18.11
N LYS A 266 -11.92 -18.28 17.19
CA LYS A 266 -10.52 -18.03 17.54
C LYS A 266 -10.34 -16.77 18.38
N LEU A 267 -11.05 -15.69 18.05
CA LEU A 267 -11.03 -14.44 18.84
C LEU A 267 -11.58 -14.64 20.25
N GLN A 268 -12.68 -15.40 20.40
CA GLN A 268 -13.22 -15.72 21.72
C GLN A 268 -12.25 -16.54 22.58
N ASN A 269 -11.51 -17.49 21.98
CA ASN A 269 -10.51 -18.28 22.70
C ASN A 269 -9.33 -17.42 23.16
N LEU A 270 -8.79 -16.56 22.29
CA LEU A 270 -7.71 -15.63 22.66
C LEU A 270 -8.14 -14.65 23.77
N SER A 271 -9.39 -14.20 23.74
CA SER A 271 -9.94 -13.34 24.80
C SER A 271 -10.00 -14.07 26.15
N LYS A 272 -10.34 -15.36 26.17
CA LYS A 272 -10.35 -16.17 27.41
C LYS A 272 -8.94 -16.38 27.96
N GLU A 273 -7.96 -16.64 27.09
CA GLU A 273 -6.55 -16.78 27.50
C GLU A 273 -6.00 -15.49 28.12
N LEU A 274 -6.32 -14.33 27.55
CA LEU A 274 -5.92 -13.03 28.09
C LEU A 274 -6.51 -12.74 29.47
N ILE A 275 -7.77 -13.11 29.71
CA ILE A 275 -8.40 -12.98 31.03
C ILE A 275 -7.67 -13.87 32.04
N ASN A 276 -7.34 -15.11 31.66
CA ASN A 276 -6.66 -16.05 32.53
C ASN A 276 -5.23 -15.58 32.91
N ILE A 277 -4.50 -14.98 31.96
CA ILE A 277 -3.18 -14.38 32.23
C ILE A 277 -3.32 -13.17 33.17
N LYS A 278 -4.34 -12.33 32.97
CA LYS A 278 -4.60 -11.18 33.85
C LYS A 278 -4.86 -11.62 35.28
N ASP A 279 -5.63 -12.69 35.47
CA ASP A 279 -5.94 -13.24 36.79
C ASP A 279 -4.72 -13.90 37.46
N GLN A 280 -3.79 -14.47 36.68
CA GLN A 280 -2.52 -14.96 37.23
C GLN A 280 -1.64 -13.82 37.73
N VAL A 281 -1.54 -12.72 36.98
CA VAL A 281 -0.72 -11.55 37.37
C VAL A 281 -1.27 -10.85 38.61
N THR A 282 -2.59 -10.79 38.79
CA THR A 282 -3.19 -10.21 40.01
C THR A 282 -2.90 -11.05 41.26
N VAL A 283 -2.87 -12.39 41.13
CA VAL A 283 -2.47 -13.28 42.23
C VAL A 283 -1.00 -13.07 42.59
N GLU A 284 -0.10 -12.97 41.60
CA GLU A 284 1.33 -12.71 41.84
C GLU A 284 1.57 -11.37 42.54
N HIS A 285 0.85 -10.31 42.16
CA HIS A 285 0.94 -9.02 42.85
C HIS A 285 0.42 -9.09 44.29
N SER A 286 -0.65 -9.84 44.56
CA SER A 286 -1.15 -10.03 45.93
C SER A 286 -0.15 -10.76 46.83
N LEU A 287 0.60 -11.73 46.27
CA LEU A 287 1.65 -12.46 46.97
C LEU A 287 2.85 -11.55 47.26
N LEU A 288 3.23 -10.70 46.31
CA LEU A 288 4.31 -9.73 46.48
C LEU A 288 3.97 -8.71 47.58
N ASP A 289 2.74 -8.20 47.61
CA ASP A 289 2.27 -7.29 48.66
C ASP A 289 2.25 -7.98 50.03
N SER A 290 1.86 -9.26 50.08
CA SER A 290 1.87 -10.06 51.31
C SER A 290 3.29 -10.29 51.81
N LEU A 291 4.24 -10.62 50.93
CA LEU A 291 5.67 -10.76 51.26
C LEU A 291 6.27 -9.44 51.72
N THR A 292 5.89 -8.33 51.11
CA THR A 292 6.38 -7.00 51.49
C THR A 292 5.86 -6.61 52.86
N LYS A 293 4.58 -6.89 53.16
CA LYS A 293 4.01 -6.74 54.51
C LYS A 293 4.73 -7.61 55.53
N LEU A 294 5.04 -8.87 55.19
CA LEU A 294 5.75 -9.80 56.08
C LEU A 294 7.19 -9.37 56.35
N THR A 295 7.86 -8.81 55.35
CA THR A 295 9.21 -8.26 55.48
C THR A 295 9.21 -6.99 56.34
N ASN A 296 8.16 -6.18 56.24
CA ASN A 296 7.99 -4.98 57.06
C ASN A 296 7.56 -5.31 58.49
N THR A 297 6.82 -6.40 58.73
CA THR A 297 6.47 -6.86 60.10
C THR A 297 7.62 -7.59 60.79
N LEU A 298 8.58 -8.16 60.03
CA LEU A 298 9.89 -8.56 60.56
C LEU A 298 10.82 -7.35 60.83
N GLY A 299 10.28 -6.14 60.73
CA GLY A 299 10.92 -4.87 61.06
C GLY A 299 11.15 -4.72 62.56
N THR A 300 12.28 -5.23 63.03
CA THR A 300 13.35 -4.39 63.62
C THR A 300 14.60 -5.25 63.75
N LYS A 301 15.74 -4.66 63.41
CA LYS A 301 17.08 -5.26 63.64
C LYS A 301 17.25 -5.68 65.11
N GLU A 302 16.50 -5.08 66.02
CA GLU A 302 16.41 -5.38 67.45
C GLU A 302 15.66 -6.69 67.77
N GLN A 303 14.54 -6.98 67.11
CA GLN A 303 13.86 -8.28 67.28
C GLN A 303 14.71 -9.44 66.74
N ALA A 304 15.40 -9.23 65.61
CA ALA A 304 16.35 -10.21 65.10
C ALA A 304 17.54 -10.42 66.06
N MET A 305 18.04 -9.38 66.71
CA MET A 305 19.07 -9.49 67.76
C MET A 305 18.54 -10.15 69.04
N SER A 306 17.28 -9.88 69.42
CA SER A 306 16.63 -10.52 70.58
C SER A 306 16.45 -12.03 70.36
N ILE A 307 16.01 -12.44 69.16
CA ILE A 307 15.88 -13.86 68.80
C ILE A 307 17.26 -14.54 68.77
N ASN A 308 18.30 -13.86 68.28
CA ASN A 308 19.65 -14.41 68.24
C ASN A 308 20.26 -14.54 69.64
N ASN A 309 20.00 -13.58 70.54
CA ASN A 309 20.40 -13.66 71.95
C ASN A 309 19.67 -14.80 72.66
N GLN A 310 18.36 -14.98 72.45
CA GLN A 310 17.60 -16.10 73.00
C GLN A 310 18.11 -17.45 72.48
N LEU A 311 18.47 -17.55 71.20
CA LEU A 311 19.12 -18.74 70.61
C LEU A 311 20.49 -19.02 71.24
N GLN A 312 21.23 -17.99 71.64
CA GLN A 312 22.52 -18.12 72.33
C GLN A 312 22.34 -18.65 73.76
N THR A 313 21.31 -18.18 74.47
CA THR A 313 20.94 -18.69 75.81
C THR A 313 20.46 -20.14 75.75
N VAL A 314 19.67 -20.49 74.73
CA VAL A 314 19.20 -21.87 74.51
C VAL A 314 20.37 -22.79 74.17
N LYS A 315 21.37 -22.33 73.40
CA LYS A 315 22.62 -23.09 73.17
C LYS A 315 23.42 -23.36 74.45
N GLN A 316 23.52 -22.38 75.35
CA GLN A 316 24.20 -22.58 76.64
C GLN A 316 23.47 -23.56 77.56
N LEU A 317 22.15 -23.70 77.42
CA LEU A 317 21.34 -24.67 78.17
C LEU A 317 21.31 -26.07 77.51
N LEU A 318 21.60 -26.15 76.21
CA LEU A 318 21.65 -27.40 75.44
C LEU A 318 23.06 -27.97 75.29
N ASP A 319 24.10 -27.24 75.69
CA ASP A 319 25.41 -27.85 75.91
C ASP A 319 25.26 -28.81 77.09
N PRO A 320 25.29 -30.14 76.86
CA PRO A 320 25.20 -31.09 77.95
C PRO A 320 26.34 -30.78 78.92
N PRO A 321 26.14 -30.91 80.25
CA PRO A 321 27.27 -30.86 81.18
C PRO A 321 28.30 -31.82 80.62
N LYS A 322 29.53 -31.34 80.43
CA LYS A 322 30.65 -32.19 80.00
C LYS A 322 30.80 -33.27 81.06
N GLY A 323 30.02 -34.34 80.93
CA GLY A 323 30.28 -35.58 81.59
C GLY A 323 31.67 -35.93 81.10
N SER A 324 32.64 -35.89 82.01
CA SER A 324 33.85 -36.66 81.85
C SER A 324 33.36 -38.05 81.46
N VAL A 325 33.50 -38.40 80.19
CA VAL A 325 33.42 -39.80 79.78
C VAL A 325 34.64 -40.40 80.46
N ASP A 326 34.41 -40.87 81.67
CA ASP A 326 35.33 -41.68 82.42
C ASP A 326 35.44 -42.97 81.62
N SER A 327 36.39 -42.97 80.67
CA SER A 327 36.80 -44.18 80.01
C SER A 327 37.35 -45.05 81.13
N GLY A 328 36.52 -45.98 81.63
CA GLY A 328 36.76 -46.86 82.78
C GLY A 328 37.95 -47.83 82.64
N ILE A 329 39.03 -47.35 82.03
CA ILE A 329 40.37 -47.90 81.96
C ILE A 329 41.22 -47.33 83.12
N GLU A 330 40.79 -46.24 83.78
CA GLU A 330 41.57 -45.59 84.84
C GLU A 330 41.53 -46.34 86.19
N MET A 331 40.64 -47.34 86.36
CA MET A 331 40.50 -48.11 87.61
C MET A 331 41.26 -49.45 87.66
N LEU A 332 41.90 -49.90 86.57
CA LEU A 332 42.60 -51.20 86.50
C LEU A 332 44.12 -51.09 86.32
N ILE A 333 44.65 -49.87 86.34
CA ILE A 333 46.08 -49.60 86.20
C ILE A 333 46.62 -49.35 87.62
N ASP A 334 47.31 -50.35 88.18
CA ASP A 334 47.97 -50.30 89.49
C ASP A 334 48.68 -48.96 89.72
N THR A 335 48.50 -48.36 90.89
CA THR A 335 49.04 -47.05 91.32
C THR A 335 50.58 -46.96 91.32
N THR A 336 51.27 -48.04 90.96
CA THR A 336 52.72 -48.13 90.79
C THR A 336 53.17 -48.15 89.32
N THR A 337 52.24 -48.14 88.36
CA THR A 337 52.57 -48.04 86.94
C THR A 337 53.07 -46.64 86.58
N HIS A 338 54.39 -46.54 86.69
CA HIS A 338 55.33 -45.77 85.90
C HIS A 338 54.86 -44.39 85.37
N PRO A 339 55.46 -43.28 85.86
CA PRO A 339 55.36 -41.92 85.28
C PRO A 339 55.49 -41.83 83.74
N PHE A 340 56.09 -42.84 83.14
CA PHE A 340 56.18 -43.06 81.70
C PHE A 340 54.82 -43.14 80.99
N LEU A 341 53.83 -43.88 81.51
CA LEU A 341 52.52 -44.00 80.86
C LEU A 341 51.73 -42.69 80.91
N VAL A 342 51.82 -41.96 82.03
CA VAL A 342 51.23 -40.62 82.17
C VAL A 342 51.87 -39.65 81.17
N ALA A 343 53.21 -39.70 81.00
CA ALA A 343 53.90 -38.89 80.00
C ALA A 343 53.47 -39.23 78.56
N ILE A 344 53.29 -40.51 78.22
CA ILE A 344 52.78 -40.93 76.91
C ILE A 344 51.34 -40.44 76.70
N LYS A 345 50.44 -40.64 77.67
CA LYS A 345 49.04 -40.18 77.59
C LYS A 345 49.01 -38.68 77.34
N ARG A 346 49.78 -37.89 78.09
CA ARG A 346 49.89 -36.44 77.91
C ARG A 346 50.42 -36.06 76.53
N ALA A 347 51.50 -36.70 76.06
CA ALA A 347 52.06 -36.43 74.74
C ALA A 347 51.07 -36.76 73.60
N LEU A 348 50.29 -37.84 73.74
CA LEU A 348 49.24 -38.19 72.78
C LEU A 348 48.08 -37.19 72.82
N THR A 349 47.62 -36.81 74.01
CA THR A 349 46.58 -35.77 74.17
C THR A 349 47.03 -34.44 73.57
N ASP A 350 48.25 -33.99 73.83
CA ASP A 350 48.80 -32.75 73.28
C ASP A 350 48.91 -32.83 71.75
N ARG A 351 49.31 -33.98 71.20
CA ARG A 351 49.36 -34.22 69.75
C ARG A 351 47.96 -34.22 69.12
N ILE A 352 46.97 -34.83 69.77
CA ILE A 352 45.57 -34.83 69.31
C ILE A 352 45.04 -33.40 69.33
N ASN A 353 45.17 -32.67 70.44
CA ASN A 353 44.73 -31.29 70.57
C ASN A 353 45.39 -30.37 69.53
N SER A 354 46.70 -30.55 69.30
CA SER A 354 47.44 -29.80 68.26
C SER A 354 46.89 -30.10 66.86
N LYS A 355 46.58 -31.36 66.56
CA LYS A 355 46.00 -31.77 65.27
C LYS A 355 44.57 -31.27 65.09
N GLU A 356 43.76 -31.31 66.13
CA GLU A 356 42.40 -30.76 66.12
C GLU A 356 42.41 -29.24 65.92
N LEU A 357 43.36 -28.53 66.54
CA LEU A 357 43.55 -27.10 66.32
C LEU A 357 43.95 -26.79 64.87
N GLN A 358 44.90 -27.55 64.31
CA GLN A 358 45.31 -27.41 62.90
C GLN A 358 44.14 -27.66 61.95
N LEU A 359 43.35 -28.70 62.19
CA LEU A 359 42.16 -29.02 61.39
C LEU A 359 41.11 -27.91 61.48
N SER A 360 40.88 -27.39 62.68
CA SER A 360 39.94 -26.30 62.91
C SER A 360 40.37 -25.00 62.22
N GLN A 361 41.67 -24.67 62.24
CA GLN A 361 42.22 -23.52 61.52
C GLN A 361 42.07 -23.69 60.01
N THR A 362 42.45 -24.86 59.48
CA THR A 362 42.31 -25.19 58.05
C THR A 362 40.85 -25.08 57.60
N LEU A 363 39.92 -25.61 58.38
CA LEU A 363 38.49 -25.54 58.07
C LEU A 363 37.95 -24.10 58.09
N ARG A 364 38.39 -23.28 59.05
CA ARG A 364 38.04 -21.85 59.11
C ARG A 364 38.54 -21.08 57.89
N GLU A 365 39.77 -21.36 57.46
CA GLU A 365 40.35 -20.74 56.26
C GLU A 365 39.61 -21.17 54.98
N ASP A 366 39.29 -22.46 54.83
CA ASP A 366 38.52 -22.95 53.68
C ASP A 366 37.11 -22.33 53.65
N LEU A 367 36.41 -22.26 54.79
CA LEU A 367 35.10 -21.61 54.87
C LEU A 367 35.17 -20.12 54.51
N LYS A 368 36.19 -19.40 55.01
CA LYS A 368 36.42 -18.00 54.66
C LYS A 368 36.68 -17.82 53.16
N ASN A 369 37.47 -18.69 52.55
CA ASN A 369 37.77 -18.65 51.11
C ASN A 369 36.53 -18.96 50.26
N ARG A 370 35.71 -19.93 50.67
CA ARG A 370 34.43 -20.24 50.01
C ARG A 370 33.45 -19.09 50.13
N GLU A 371 33.34 -18.46 51.30
CA GLU A 371 32.49 -17.29 51.52
C GLU A 371 32.93 -16.10 50.64
N GLN A 372 34.24 -15.81 50.58
CA GLN A 372 34.76 -14.77 49.69
C GLN A 372 34.49 -15.08 48.21
N THR A 373 34.64 -16.34 47.79
CA THR A 373 34.34 -16.77 46.43
C THR A 373 32.86 -16.61 46.11
N PHE A 374 31.98 -16.97 47.06
CA PHE A 374 30.54 -16.77 46.93
C PHE A 374 30.18 -15.28 46.83
N LYS A 375 30.74 -14.42 47.70
CA LYS A 375 30.54 -12.96 47.65
C LYS A 375 30.95 -12.38 46.29
N LYS A 376 32.13 -12.75 45.77
CA LYS A 376 32.60 -12.31 44.45
C LYS A 376 31.67 -12.75 43.32
N LYS A 377 31.21 -14.01 43.34
CA LYS A 377 30.26 -14.53 42.34
C LYS A 377 28.91 -13.83 42.41
N ASN A 378 28.39 -13.59 43.61
CA ASN A 378 27.12 -12.90 43.81
C ASN A 378 27.20 -11.44 43.33
N GLN A 379 28.29 -10.74 43.65
CA GLN A 379 28.52 -9.38 43.18
C GLN A 379 28.63 -9.33 41.65
N ALA A 380 29.39 -10.24 41.03
CA ALA A 380 29.47 -10.33 39.57
C ALA A 380 28.11 -10.60 38.91
N LEU A 381 27.25 -11.41 39.56
CA LEU A 381 25.89 -11.67 39.09
C LEU A 381 25.02 -10.40 39.15
N GLN A 382 25.11 -9.63 40.23
CA GLN A 382 24.42 -8.35 40.38
C GLN A 382 24.88 -7.33 39.33
N ASP A 383 26.19 -7.20 39.12
CA ASP A 383 26.76 -6.30 38.11
C ASP A 383 26.29 -6.68 36.70
N ASN A 384 26.29 -7.97 36.36
CA ASN A 384 25.81 -8.46 35.08
C ASN A 384 24.31 -8.20 34.89
N PHE A 385 23.51 -8.36 35.95
CA PHE A 385 22.09 -8.04 35.92
C PHE A 385 21.86 -6.54 35.67
N GLN A 386 22.58 -5.66 36.38
CA GLN A 386 22.49 -4.21 36.20
C GLN A 386 22.91 -3.79 34.78
N LYS A 387 24.03 -4.32 34.26
CA LYS A 387 24.48 -4.06 32.89
C LYS A 387 23.43 -4.48 31.86
N ARG A 388 22.81 -5.66 32.04
CA ARG A 388 21.76 -6.14 31.14
C ARG A 388 20.50 -5.28 31.22
N LYS A 389 20.11 -4.84 32.41
CA LYS A 389 18.99 -3.91 32.63
C LYS A 389 19.23 -2.58 31.89
N GLN A 390 20.40 -1.96 32.09
CA GLN A 390 20.77 -0.70 31.42
C GLN A 390 20.78 -0.85 29.88
N LYS A 391 21.30 -1.97 29.37
CA LYS A 391 21.28 -2.25 27.92
C LYS A 391 19.86 -2.35 27.38
N LEU A 392 18.97 -3.07 28.08
CA LEU A 392 17.56 -3.18 27.68
C LEU A 392 16.82 -1.84 27.74
N GLU A 393 17.12 -0.99 28.74
CA GLU A 393 16.56 0.36 28.83
C GLU A 393 17.02 1.23 27.65
N LEU A 394 18.31 1.18 27.30
CA LEU A 394 18.86 1.91 26.16
C LEU A 394 18.27 1.44 24.82
N ASP A 395 18.18 0.13 24.62
CA ASP A 395 17.60 -0.45 23.40
C ASP A 395 16.10 -0.12 23.29
N SER A 396 15.37 -0.14 24.41
CA SER A 396 13.96 0.27 24.46
C SER A 396 13.78 1.75 24.13
N LYS A 397 14.64 2.62 24.67
CA LYS A 397 14.63 4.07 24.39
C LYS A 397 14.91 4.34 22.91
N LYS A 398 15.96 3.71 22.34
CA LYS A 398 16.27 3.82 20.91
C LYS A 398 15.12 3.33 20.01
N ALA A 399 14.49 2.22 20.38
CA ALA A 399 13.34 1.69 19.64
C ALA A 399 12.14 2.65 19.70
N TYR A 400 11.89 3.27 20.86
CA TYR A 400 10.85 4.27 21.03
C TYR A 400 11.15 5.54 20.21
N GLU A 401 12.36 6.09 20.29
CA GLU A 401 12.79 7.26 19.51
C GLU A 401 12.66 7.02 18.01
N LYS A 402 13.05 5.84 17.52
CA LYS A 402 12.88 5.45 16.11
C LYS A 402 11.40 5.39 15.71
N LYS A 403 10.54 4.78 16.54
CA LYS A 403 9.09 4.73 16.29
C LYS A 403 8.48 6.13 16.30
N LEU A 404 8.89 6.99 17.23
CA LEU A 404 8.40 8.36 17.33
C LEU A 404 8.83 9.19 16.12
N SER A 405 10.11 9.15 15.74
CA SER A 405 10.64 9.85 14.56
C SER A 405 9.95 9.39 13.27
N THR A 406 9.75 8.08 13.08
CA THR A 406 9.05 7.57 11.88
C THR A 406 7.57 7.92 11.85
N LYS A 407 6.88 7.99 13.00
CA LYS A 407 5.49 8.46 13.07
C LYS A 407 5.40 9.96 12.78
N LEU A 408 6.26 10.76 13.41
CA LEU A 408 6.29 12.21 13.22
C LEU A 408 6.63 12.56 11.77
N GLN A 409 7.60 11.88 11.15
CA GLN A 409 7.92 12.08 9.74
C GLN A 409 6.71 11.80 8.85
N LYS A 410 5.99 10.69 9.08
CA LYS A 410 4.78 10.36 8.33
C LYS A 410 3.68 11.41 8.50
N GLU A 411 3.47 11.90 9.71
CA GLU A 411 2.47 12.94 9.99
C GLU A 411 2.84 14.28 9.32
N VAL A 412 4.13 14.66 9.37
CA VAL A 412 4.64 15.86 8.69
C VAL A 412 4.48 15.72 7.17
N ASP A 413 4.88 14.58 6.59
CA ASP A 413 4.76 14.32 5.15
C ASP A 413 3.28 14.32 4.72
N GLN A 414 2.38 13.74 5.52
CA GLN A 414 0.94 13.76 5.25
C GLN A 414 0.38 15.17 5.27
N ARG A 415 0.63 15.94 6.33
CA ARG A 415 0.16 17.34 6.44
C ARG A 415 0.74 18.23 5.35
N PHE A 416 2.02 18.05 5.02
CA PHE A 416 2.67 18.78 3.94
C PHE A 416 2.03 18.45 2.59
N ASN A 417 1.81 17.17 2.28
CA ASN A 417 1.15 16.75 1.05
C ASN A 417 -0.30 17.22 0.96
N GLU A 418 -1.05 17.21 2.06
CA GLU A 418 -2.41 17.77 2.12
C GLU A 418 -2.41 19.27 1.88
N LEU A 419 -1.49 20.00 2.51
CA LEU A 419 -1.32 21.45 2.32
C LEU A 419 -0.99 21.76 0.85
N VAL A 420 0.00 21.08 0.28
CA VAL A 420 0.39 21.24 -1.13
C VAL A 420 -0.78 20.93 -2.07
N LYS A 421 -1.52 19.84 -1.85
CA LYS A 421 -2.71 19.52 -2.65
C LYS A 421 -3.78 20.60 -2.57
N SER A 422 -4.06 21.10 -1.37
CA SER A 422 -5.05 22.16 -1.18
C SER A 422 -4.65 23.46 -1.88
N GLU A 423 -3.36 23.78 -1.88
CA GLU A 423 -2.83 24.99 -2.51
C GLU A 423 -2.79 24.88 -4.04
N VAL A 424 -2.50 23.69 -4.57
CA VAL A 424 -2.58 23.40 -6.02
C VAL A 424 -4.01 23.54 -6.51
N VAL A 425 -4.99 22.95 -5.80
CA VAL A 425 -6.41 23.06 -6.18
C VAL A 425 -6.88 24.52 -6.18
N LYS A 426 -6.51 25.31 -5.15
CA LYS A 426 -6.81 26.75 -5.11
C LYS A 426 -6.21 27.49 -6.29
N ARG A 427 -4.93 27.24 -6.61
CA ARG A 427 -4.28 27.88 -7.76
C ARG A 427 -4.90 27.47 -9.08
N ASP A 428 -5.31 26.22 -9.25
CA ASP A 428 -5.99 25.75 -10.46
C ASP A 428 -7.36 26.42 -10.60
N GLU A 429 -8.11 26.59 -9.50
CA GLU A 429 -9.37 27.35 -9.49
C GLU A 429 -9.15 28.83 -9.83
N ASP A 430 -8.15 29.49 -9.24
CA ASP A 430 -7.78 30.87 -9.55
C ASP A 430 -7.35 31.02 -11.03
N LEU A 431 -6.58 30.06 -11.56
CA LEU A 431 -6.16 30.05 -12.96
C LEU A 431 -7.35 29.87 -13.90
N LYS A 432 -8.29 29.00 -13.53
CA LYS A 432 -9.53 28.79 -14.29
C LYS A 432 -10.39 30.05 -14.30
N ASN A 433 -10.58 30.68 -13.15
CA ASN A 433 -11.35 31.93 -13.02
C ASN A 433 -10.71 33.07 -13.83
N THR A 434 -9.39 33.23 -13.76
CA THR A 434 -8.66 34.25 -14.55
C THR A 434 -8.70 33.96 -16.04
N PHE A 435 -8.65 32.69 -16.46
CA PHE A 435 -8.82 32.29 -17.84
C PHE A 435 -10.23 32.59 -18.36
N GLU A 436 -11.28 32.20 -17.62
CA GLU A 436 -12.67 32.48 -17.96
C GLU A 436 -12.92 33.99 -18.11
N LEU A 437 -12.45 34.81 -17.17
CA LEU A 437 -12.54 36.28 -17.26
C LEU A 437 -11.81 36.84 -18.50
N THR A 438 -10.67 36.27 -18.85
CA THR A 438 -9.89 36.70 -20.03
C THR A 438 -10.58 36.32 -21.33
N VAL A 439 -11.15 35.11 -21.41
CA VAL A 439 -11.93 34.64 -22.55
C VAL A 439 -13.18 35.51 -22.72
N ASP A 440 -13.94 35.75 -21.65
CA ASP A 440 -15.14 36.61 -21.69
C ASP A 440 -14.82 38.02 -22.16
N LYS A 441 -13.70 38.60 -21.69
CA LYS A 441 -13.25 39.92 -22.14
C LYS A 441 -12.93 39.93 -23.63
N LYS A 442 -12.22 38.92 -24.14
CA LYS A 442 -11.89 38.80 -25.57
C LYS A 442 -13.13 38.56 -26.43
N VAL A 443 -14.06 37.72 -25.97
CA VAL A 443 -15.34 37.47 -26.67
C VAL A 443 -16.15 38.77 -26.77
N LYS A 444 -16.25 39.55 -25.69
CA LYS A 444 -16.92 40.86 -25.71
C LYS A 444 -16.24 41.84 -26.67
N GLU A 445 -14.91 41.86 -26.72
CA GLU A 445 -14.15 42.72 -27.64
C GLU A 445 -14.38 42.32 -29.10
N ILE A 446 -14.35 41.01 -29.43
CA ILE A 446 -14.65 40.50 -30.77
C ILE A 446 -16.07 40.84 -31.19
N LEU A 447 -17.06 40.60 -30.32
CA LEU A 447 -18.46 40.94 -30.59
C LEU A 447 -18.67 42.44 -30.82
N LEU A 448 -17.93 43.29 -30.10
CA LEU A 448 -17.98 44.74 -30.30
C LEU A 448 -17.39 45.16 -31.64
N VAL A 449 -16.29 44.53 -32.08
CA VAL A 449 -15.68 44.76 -33.39
C VAL A 449 -16.60 44.27 -34.51
N GLU A 450 -17.17 43.07 -34.39
CA GLU A 450 -18.12 42.54 -35.37
C GLU A 450 -19.39 43.39 -35.45
N SER A 451 -19.93 43.85 -34.32
CA SER A 451 -21.10 44.73 -34.31
C SER A 451 -20.83 46.07 -35.00
N LYS A 452 -19.63 46.64 -34.83
CA LYS A 452 -19.21 47.84 -35.58
C LYS A 452 -19.09 47.56 -37.07
N LYS A 453 -18.42 46.45 -37.44
CA LYS A 453 -18.27 46.04 -38.84
C LYS A 453 -19.62 45.83 -39.53
N GLN A 454 -20.58 45.16 -38.88
CA GLN A 454 -21.93 44.99 -39.41
C GLN A 454 -22.67 46.32 -39.59
N LYS A 455 -22.49 47.29 -38.68
CA LYS A 455 -23.08 48.63 -38.83
C LYS A 455 -22.47 49.38 -40.01
N ASP A 456 -21.16 49.28 -40.18
CA ASP A 456 -20.44 49.93 -41.28
C ASP A 456 -20.80 49.30 -42.64
N GLU A 457 -20.90 47.95 -42.71
CA GLU A 457 -21.38 47.22 -43.88
C GLU A 457 -22.84 47.59 -44.21
N SER A 458 -23.73 47.60 -43.22
CA SER A 458 -25.13 48.01 -43.41
C SER A 458 -25.25 49.47 -43.89
N HIS A 459 -24.38 50.37 -43.42
CA HIS A 459 -24.33 51.74 -43.88
C HIS A 459 -23.81 51.85 -45.33
N SER A 460 -22.77 51.10 -45.68
CA SER A 460 -22.22 51.05 -47.04
C SER A 460 -23.24 50.51 -48.04
N GLU A 461 -23.90 49.39 -47.72
CA GLU A 461 -24.96 48.80 -48.56
C GLU A 461 -26.14 49.75 -48.74
N HIS A 462 -26.54 50.46 -47.68
CA HIS A 462 -27.60 51.47 -47.78
C HIS A 462 -27.20 52.64 -48.68
N GLU A 463 -25.94 53.08 -48.61
CA GLU A 463 -25.44 54.18 -49.44
C GLU A 463 -25.35 53.79 -50.92
N GLU A 464 -24.89 52.57 -51.22
CA GLU A 464 -24.88 52.03 -52.58
C GLU A 464 -26.30 51.89 -53.14
N PHE A 465 -27.23 51.35 -52.37
CA PHE A 465 -28.64 51.26 -52.77
C PHE A 465 -29.25 52.63 -53.09
N GLN A 466 -28.93 53.66 -52.30
CA GLN A 466 -29.39 55.04 -52.56
C GLN A 466 -28.76 55.62 -53.84
N LYS A 467 -27.48 55.33 -54.13
CA LYS A 467 -26.83 55.73 -55.38
C LYS A 467 -27.46 55.05 -56.59
N GLU A 468 -27.73 53.75 -56.50
CA GLU A 468 -28.35 52.97 -57.58
C GLU A 468 -29.79 53.41 -57.84
N LYS A 469 -30.57 53.65 -56.78
CA LYS A 469 -31.93 54.21 -56.88
C LYS A 469 -31.92 55.56 -57.60
N LYS A 470 -31.00 56.47 -57.26
CA LYS A 470 -30.85 57.77 -57.95
C LYS A 470 -30.47 57.58 -59.43
N ALA A 471 -29.54 56.69 -59.73
CA ALA A 471 -29.13 56.39 -61.11
C ALA A 471 -30.30 55.82 -61.94
N PHE A 472 -31.09 54.92 -61.36
CA PHE A 472 -32.30 54.37 -61.98
C PHE A 472 -33.32 55.47 -62.29
N PHE A 473 -33.59 56.37 -61.34
CA PHE A 473 -34.49 57.50 -61.56
C PHE A 473 -34.02 58.42 -62.69
N ILE A 474 -32.71 58.71 -62.77
CA ILE A 474 -32.13 59.51 -63.85
C ILE A 474 -32.32 58.80 -65.20
N LYS A 475 -32.05 57.49 -65.27
CA LYS A 475 -32.22 56.68 -66.49
C LYS A 475 -33.67 56.62 -66.93
N ALA A 476 -34.60 56.35 -66.02
CA ALA A 476 -36.04 56.34 -66.30
C ALA A 476 -36.54 57.69 -66.82
N LYS A 477 -36.11 58.80 -66.20
CA LYS A 477 -36.47 60.15 -66.66
C LYS A 477 -35.98 60.43 -68.08
N ARG A 478 -34.76 59.98 -68.42
CA ARG A 478 -34.20 60.11 -69.78
C ARG A 478 -35.00 59.29 -70.80
N ILE A 479 -35.38 58.05 -70.47
CA ILE A 479 -36.21 57.20 -71.34
C ILE A 479 -37.57 57.85 -71.59
N ILE A 480 -38.24 58.31 -70.52
CA ILE A 480 -39.53 58.99 -70.62
C ILE A 480 -39.43 60.24 -71.50
N GLN A 481 -38.36 61.03 -71.37
CA GLN A 481 -38.14 62.20 -72.23
C GLN A 481 -37.91 61.83 -73.70
N GLN A 482 -37.18 60.74 -73.97
CA GLN A 482 -36.96 60.26 -75.34
C GLN A 482 -38.25 59.75 -75.98
N GLU A 483 -39.04 58.97 -75.25
CA GLU A 483 -40.35 58.48 -75.73
C GLU A 483 -41.34 59.64 -75.92
N LYS A 484 -41.36 60.62 -75.02
CA LYS A 484 -42.15 61.84 -75.20
C LYS A 484 -41.80 62.54 -76.52
N LYS A 485 -40.51 62.72 -76.82
CA LYS A 485 -40.06 63.30 -78.10
C LYS A 485 -40.44 62.45 -79.32
N ARG A 486 -40.38 61.12 -79.21
CA ARG A 486 -40.81 60.20 -80.28
C ARG A 486 -42.30 60.32 -80.56
N ILE A 487 -43.12 60.35 -79.51
CA ILE A 487 -44.57 60.53 -79.62
C ILE A 487 -44.90 61.90 -80.21
N GLU A 488 -44.26 62.97 -79.75
CA GLU A 488 -44.43 64.32 -80.32
C GLU A 488 -44.08 64.35 -81.81
N LEU A 489 -42.97 63.72 -82.21
CA LEU A 489 -42.58 63.61 -83.62
C LEU A 489 -43.59 62.78 -84.44
N HIS A 490 -44.08 61.68 -83.89
CA HIS A 490 -45.07 60.82 -84.55
C HIS A 490 -46.40 61.57 -84.76
N LEU A 491 -46.89 62.25 -83.71
CA LEU A 491 -48.09 63.08 -83.77
C LEU A 491 -47.95 64.22 -84.78
N SER A 492 -46.77 64.88 -84.83
CA SER A 492 -46.49 65.91 -85.83
C SER A 492 -46.57 65.37 -87.25
N LYS A 493 -45.96 64.20 -87.52
CA LYS A 493 -46.01 63.54 -88.83
C LYS A 493 -47.41 63.08 -89.21
N GLU A 494 -48.17 62.50 -88.28
CA GLU A 494 -49.57 62.13 -88.51
C GLU A 494 -50.43 63.35 -88.81
N PHE A 495 -50.19 64.47 -88.12
CA PHE A 495 -50.89 65.72 -88.36
C PHE A 495 -50.56 66.30 -89.74
N GLU A 496 -49.28 66.34 -90.12
CA GLU A 496 -48.83 66.73 -91.46
C GLU A 496 -49.45 65.85 -92.56
N HIS A 497 -49.47 64.52 -92.35
CA HIS A 497 -50.08 63.58 -93.28
C HIS A 497 -51.59 63.82 -93.44
N LYS A 498 -52.32 64.02 -92.32
CA LYS A 498 -53.75 64.36 -92.36
C LYS A 498 -54.00 65.68 -93.07
N LEU A 499 -53.17 66.69 -92.83
CA LEU A 499 -53.26 67.99 -93.50
C LEU A 499 -53.02 67.87 -95.01
N HIS A 500 -51.99 67.11 -95.42
CA HIS A 500 -51.72 66.81 -96.84
C HIS A 500 -52.85 66.04 -97.51
N GLN A 501 -53.44 65.08 -96.81
CA GLN A 501 -54.57 64.32 -97.32
C GLN A 501 -55.80 65.21 -97.53
N GLN A 502 -56.13 66.07 -96.57
CA GLN A 502 -57.19 67.06 -96.70
C GLN A 502 -56.94 68.04 -97.84
N LEU A 503 -55.70 68.51 -98.03
CA LEU A 503 -55.33 69.37 -99.16
C LEU A 503 -55.52 68.65 -100.50
N LYS A 504 -55.08 67.40 -100.63
CA LYS A 504 -55.32 66.59 -101.84
C LYS A 504 -56.79 66.38 -102.13
N GLU A 505 -57.59 66.08 -101.11
CA GLU A 505 -59.05 65.95 -101.25
C GLU A 505 -59.68 67.25 -101.74
N GLN A 506 -59.23 68.40 -101.22
CA GLN A 506 -59.67 69.70 -101.72
C GLN A 506 -59.21 69.96 -103.15
N GLU A 507 -57.97 69.64 -103.52
CA GLU A 507 -57.47 69.77 -104.90
C GLU A 507 -58.30 68.94 -105.88
N VAL A 508 -58.64 67.70 -105.53
CA VAL A 508 -59.51 66.83 -106.34
C VAL A 508 -60.91 67.44 -106.47
N MET A 509 -61.48 67.92 -105.36
CA MET A 509 -62.78 68.61 -105.37
C MET A 509 -62.77 69.87 -106.24
N PHE A 510 -61.70 70.67 -106.19
CA PHE A 510 -61.53 71.85 -107.03
C PHE A 510 -61.36 71.48 -108.50
N LYS A 511 -60.61 70.43 -108.81
CA LYS A 511 -60.43 69.92 -110.17
C LYS A 511 -61.74 69.39 -110.76
N ALA A 512 -62.50 68.62 -109.99
CA ALA A 512 -63.83 68.14 -110.39
C ALA A 512 -64.82 69.30 -110.58
N LYS A 513 -64.82 70.31 -109.70
CA LYS A 513 -65.61 71.53 -109.88
C LYS A 513 -65.22 72.30 -111.14
N LYS A 514 -63.90 72.42 -111.41
CA LYS A 514 -63.38 73.07 -112.61
C LYS A 514 -63.84 72.32 -113.88
N GLU A 515 -63.69 71.01 -113.92
CA GLU A 515 -64.15 70.17 -115.05
C GLU A 515 -65.68 70.25 -115.24
N ALA A 516 -66.45 70.27 -114.16
CA ALA A 516 -67.90 70.45 -114.21
C ALA A 516 -68.29 71.83 -114.76
N LEU A 517 -67.57 72.89 -114.35
CA LEU A 517 -67.73 74.26 -114.89
C LEU A 517 -67.37 74.33 -116.37
N GLU A 518 -66.24 73.73 -116.78
CA GLU A 518 -65.85 73.63 -118.19
C GLU A 518 -66.90 72.89 -119.03
N HIS A 519 -67.49 71.81 -118.48
CA HIS A 519 -68.58 71.10 -119.12
C HIS A 519 -69.86 71.94 -119.22
N GLN A 520 -70.20 72.71 -118.17
CA GLN A 520 -71.32 73.65 -118.20
C GLN A 520 -71.10 74.77 -119.23
N MET A 521 -69.89 75.34 -119.30
CA MET A 521 -69.54 76.37 -120.30
C MET A 521 -69.62 75.81 -121.73
N LYS A 522 -69.12 74.59 -121.97
CA LYS A 522 -69.28 73.93 -123.28
C LYS A 522 -70.75 73.75 -123.65
N LYS A 523 -71.59 73.35 -122.69
CA LYS A 523 -73.03 73.18 -122.92
C LYS A 523 -73.74 74.50 -123.25
N ILE A 524 -73.33 75.62 -122.63
CA ILE A 524 -73.85 76.95 -122.94
C ILE A 524 -73.41 77.41 -124.34
N LEU A 525 -72.20 77.05 -124.79
CA LEU A 525 -71.69 77.40 -126.12
C LEU A 525 -72.28 76.57 -127.27
N THR A 526 -73.05 75.52 -126.98
CA THR A 526 -73.68 74.65 -128.00
C THR A 526 -75.17 74.95 -128.19
N ILE A 527 -75.73 75.86 -127.39
CA ILE A 527 -77.07 76.45 -127.55
C ILE A 527 -76.88 77.80 -128.23
#